data_AF-A0A920ATX2-F1
#
_entry.id   AF-A0A920ATX2-F1
#
_cell.length_a   1.000
_cell.length_b   1.000
_cell.length_c   1.000
_cell.angle_alpha   90.00
_cell.angle_beta   90.00
_cell.angle_gamma   90.00
#
_symmetry.space_group_name_H-M   'P 1'
#
loop_
_entity.id
_entity.type
_entity.pdbx_description
1 polymer ?
#
loop_
_entity_poly.entity_id
_entity_poly.type
_entity_poly.pdbx_seq_one_letter_code
_entity_poly.pdbx_strand_id
1 'polypeptide(L)'
;MKADPGYFGPNSMMWKVNKEITVLFGGARALLMHAAHPLIAAGARQTSFYQRDPWKRLIRTLSLQNSVTFGTKTEADESAHRINKLHEVIKGEDIVTKKIYDALDHEQLLWVHACLQISSIYFYEKTVKKLSESEKINTIKKTC
;
A
#
# COMPACT_ATOMS: atom_id res chain seq x y z
N MET A 1 22.79 -8.09 21.26
CA MET A 1 21.61 -7.25 20.97
C MET A 1 20.71 -8.05 20.03
N LYS A 2 19.43 -8.31 20.35
CA LYS A 2 18.50 -8.89 19.37
C LYS A 2 18.15 -7.80 18.36
N ALA A 3 18.28 -8.09 17.08
CA ALA A 3 17.84 -7.16 16.02
C ALA A 3 16.33 -6.94 16.11
N ASP A 4 15.85 -5.71 15.90
CA ASP A 4 14.42 -5.40 15.79
C ASP A 4 13.90 -5.94 14.45
N PRO A 5 13.03 -6.97 14.43
CA PRO A 5 12.52 -7.52 13.19
C PRO A 5 11.43 -6.65 12.58
N GLY A 6 11.02 -5.53 13.19
CA GLY A 6 9.94 -4.68 12.69
C GLY A 6 8.54 -5.18 13.07
N TYR A 7 7.54 -4.69 12.35
CA TYR A 7 6.14 -5.14 12.49
C TYR A 7 5.93 -6.55 11.93
N PHE A 8 6.64 -6.86 10.85
CA PHE A 8 6.63 -8.15 10.20
C PHE A 8 8.04 -8.70 10.28
N GLY A 9 8.22 -9.91 10.82
CA GLY A 9 9.52 -10.57 10.80
C GLY A 9 9.66 -11.51 9.59
N PRO A 10 10.87 -12.06 9.33
CA PRO A 10 11.17 -12.97 8.22
C PRO A 10 10.32 -14.25 8.21
N ASN A 11 9.74 -14.62 9.35
CA ASN A 11 8.86 -15.77 9.48
C ASN A 11 7.40 -15.50 9.04
N SER A 12 7.02 -14.24 8.84
CA SER A 12 5.67 -13.84 8.43
C SER A 12 5.42 -14.10 6.94
N MET A 13 4.15 -14.33 6.58
CA MET A 13 3.77 -14.46 5.16
C MET A 13 3.94 -13.15 4.40
N MET A 14 3.67 -12.01 5.04
CA MET A 14 3.92 -10.69 4.45
C MET A 14 5.37 -10.55 3.97
N TRP A 15 6.33 -10.91 4.81
CA TRP A 15 7.75 -10.86 4.46
C TRP A 15 8.10 -11.84 3.34
N LYS A 16 7.61 -13.09 3.44
CA LYS A 16 7.89 -14.14 2.45
C LYS A 16 7.33 -13.83 1.06
N VAL A 17 6.17 -13.16 0.98
CA VAL A 17 5.55 -12.78 -0.28
C VAL A 17 6.26 -11.57 -0.88
N ASN A 18 6.40 -10.49 -0.12
CA ASN A 18 6.88 -9.22 -0.68
C ASN A 18 8.39 -9.19 -0.96
N LYS A 19 9.17 -10.15 -0.44
CA LYS A 19 10.62 -10.22 -0.75
C LYS A 19 10.90 -10.61 -2.20
N GLU A 20 9.92 -11.18 -2.90
CA GLU A 20 10.09 -11.70 -4.25
C GLU A 20 10.07 -10.54 -5.24
N ILE A 21 11.11 -10.41 -6.06
CA ILE A 21 11.27 -9.27 -6.98
C ILE A 21 10.08 -9.09 -7.94
N THR A 22 9.45 -10.20 -8.32
CA THR A 22 8.30 -10.20 -9.23
C THR A 22 7.04 -9.59 -8.60
N VAL A 23 6.94 -9.54 -7.27
CA VAL A 23 5.83 -8.89 -6.55
C VAL A 23 5.86 -7.37 -6.74
N LEU A 24 7.01 -6.76 -7.07
CA LEU A 24 7.08 -5.33 -7.38
C LEU A 24 6.19 -4.93 -8.56
N PHE A 25 5.98 -5.81 -9.54
CA PHE A 25 5.03 -5.58 -10.64
C PHE A 25 3.58 -5.51 -10.15
N GLY A 26 3.27 -6.14 -9.01
CA GLY A 26 2.01 -5.99 -8.29
C GLY A 26 1.74 -4.55 -7.85
N GLY A 27 2.78 -3.74 -7.60
CA GLY A 27 2.64 -2.32 -7.27
C GLY A 27 2.00 -1.51 -8.40
N ALA A 28 2.39 -1.77 -9.65
CA ALA A 28 1.79 -1.10 -10.81
C ALA A 28 0.31 -1.48 -10.98
N ARG A 29 -0.02 -2.76 -10.81
CA ARG A 29 -1.42 -3.24 -10.78
C ARG A 29 -2.22 -2.56 -9.66
N ALA A 30 -1.64 -2.47 -8.46
CA ALA A 30 -2.29 -1.84 -7.32
C ALA A 30 -2.61 -0.37 -7.59
N LEU A 31 -1.71 0.39 -8.22
CA LEU A 31 -1.98 1.79 -8.58
C LEU A 31 -3.17 1.96 -9.54
N LEU A 32 -3.31 1.05 -10.52
CA LEU A 32 -4.47 1.05 -11.41
C LEU A 32 -5.77 0.79 -10.62
N MET A 33 -5.73 -0.12 -9.66
CA MET A 33 -6.86 -0.39 -8.77
C MET A 33 -7.15 0.77 -7.81
N HIS A 34 -6.12 1.48 -7.33
CA HIS A 34 -6.30 2.70 -6.52
C HIS A 34 -7.06 3.76 -7.32
N ALA A 35 -6.67 3.97 -8.57
CA ALA A 35 -7.31 4.93 -9.47
C ALA A 35 -8.76 4.55 -9.84
N ALA A 36 -9.16 3.29 -9.65
CA ALA A 36 -10.53 2.84 -9.89
C ALA A 36 -11.52 3.29 -8.79
N HIS A 37 -11.04 3.73 -7.62
CA HIS A 37 -11.90 4.25 -6.57
C HIS A 37 -12.12 5.76 -6.76
N PRO A 38 -13.37 6.23 -6.86
CA PRO A 38 -13.66 7.61 -7.24
C PRO A 38 -13.08 8.66 -6.28
N LEU A 39 -13.12 8.39 -4.96
CA LEU A 39 -12.63 9.33 -3.95
C LEU A 39 -11.10 9.38 -3.89
N ILE A 40 -10.42 8.26 -4.17
CA ILE A 40 -8.96 8.21 -4.24
C ILE A 40 -8.50 8.96 -5.50
N ALA A 41 -9.20 8.75 -6.62
CA ALA A 41 -8.96 9.51 -7.84
C ALA A 41 -9.19 11.03 -7.62
N ALA A 42 -10.21 11.42 -6.84
CA ALA A 42 -10.46 12.81 -6.48
C ALA A 42 -9.31 13.43 -5.68
N GLY A 43 -8.86 12.79 -4.59
CA GLY A 43 -7.71 13.27 -3.81
C GLY A 43 -6.43 13.35 -4.64
N ALA A 44 -6.23 12.43 -5.57
CA ALA A 44 -5.08 12.49 -6.45
C ALA A 44 -5.16 13.56 -7.54
N ARG A 45 -6.36 13.96 -7.97
CA ARG A 45 -6.57 15.13 -8.86
C ARG A 45 -6.16 16.43 -8.16
N GLN A 46 -6.48 16.59 -6.87
CA GLN A 46 -6.11 17.78 -6.09
C GLN A 46 -4.60 18.09 -6.18
N THR A 47 -3.78 17.05 -6.20
CA THR A 47 -2.32 17.18 -6.20
C THR A 47 -1.71 17.08 -7.60
N SER A 48 -2.52 16.79 -8.64
CA SER A 48 -2.10 16.52 -10.03
C SER A 48 -1.03 15.42 -10.18
N PHE A 49 -0.80 14.60 -9.15
CA PHE A 49 0.39 13.72 -9.11
C PHE A 49 0.34 12.58 -10.13
N TYR A 50 -0.82 11.96 -10.36
CA TYR A 50 -0.93 10.86 -11.34
C TYR A 50 -0.59 11.31 -12.77
N GLN A 51 -0.90 12.56 -13.11
CA GLN A 51 -0.62 13.11 -14.44
C GLN A 51 0.83 13.56 -14.58
N ARG A 52 1.41 14.14 -13.52
CA ARG A 52 2.76 14.72 -13.57
C ARG A 52 3.86 13.68 -13.42
N ASP A 53 3.71 12.73 -12.49
CA ASP A 53 4.78 11.79 -12.14
C ASP A 53 4.23 10.49 -11.52
N PRO A 54 3.66 9.57 -12.34
CA PRO A 54 3.12 8.30 -11.87
C PRO A 54 4.19 7.38 -11.27
N TRP A 55 5.44 7.48 -11.74
CA TRP A 55 6.56 6.70 -11.22
C TRP A 55 6.93 7.11 -9.80
N LYS A 56 7.02 8.42 -9.52
CA LYS A 56 7.27 8.92 -8.17
C LYS A 56 6.13 8.57 -7.21
N ARG A 57 4.88 8.50 -7.69
CA ARG A 57 3.77 7.98 -6.89
C ARG A 57 3.97 6.51 -6.55
N LEU A 58 4.32 5.67 -7.53
CA LEU A 58 4.61 4.25 -7.30
C LEU A 58 5.75 4.06 -6.30
N ILE A 59 6.85 4.80 -6.48
CA ILE A 59 8.00 4.74 -5.58
C ILE A 59 7.58 5.07 -4.15
N ARG A 60 6.82 6.15 -3.91
CA ARG A 60 6.35 6.51 -2.56
C ARG A 60 5.49 5.42 -1.93
N THR A 61 4.59 4.82 -2.69
CA THR A 61 3.72 3.72 -2.21
C THR A 61 4.55 2.49 -1.86
N LEU A 62 5.48 2.09 -2.73
CA LEU A 62 6.35 0.93 -2.49
C LEU A 62 7.36 1.19 -1.37
N SER A 63 7.87 2.42 -1.22
CA SER A 63 8.75 2.79 -0.11
C SER A 63 8.03 2.60 1.22
N LEU A 64 6.79 3.08 1.36
CA LEU A 64 6.02 2.87 2.59
C LEU A 64 5.75 1.37 2.83
N GLN A 65 5.31 0.63 1.81
CA GLN A 65 5.08 -0.81 1.91
C GLN A 65 6.35 -1.53 2.36
N ASN A 66 7.51 -1.16 1.82
CA ASN A 66 8.80 -1.75 2.17
C ASN A 66 9.23 -1.39 3.59
N SER A 67 9.11 -0.13 4.01
CA SER A 67 9.43 0.26 5.39
C SER A 67 8.57 -0.50 6.40
N VAL A 68 7.26 -0.62 6.14
CA VAL A 68 6.35 -1.37 7.02
C VAL A 68 6.68 -2.87 7.02
N THR A 69 7.00 -3.44 5.85
CA THR A 69 7.22 -4.88 5.71
C THR A 69 8.59 -5.33 6.18
N PHE A 70 9.64 -4.55 5.91
CA PHE A 70 11.04 -4.96 6.06
C PHE A 70 11.85 -4.12 7.05
N GLY A 71 11.38 -2.92 7.38
CA GLY A 71 12.08 -2.01 8.27
C GLY A 71 11.88 -2.35 9.75
N THR A 72 12.67 -1.70 10.59
CA THR A 72 12.45 -1.62 12.04
C THR A 72 11.11 -0.95 12.36
N LYS A 73 10.62 -1.10 13.59
CA LYS A 73 9.38 -0.42 14.03
C LYS A 73 9.51 1.09 13.87
N THR A 74 10.65 1.65 14.25
CA THR A 74 10.94 3.08 14.12
C THR A 74 10.88 3.55 12.67
N GLU A 75 11.53 2.86 11.73
CA GLU A 75 11.51 3.23 10.30
C GLU A 75 10.09 3.16 9.70
N ALA A 76 9.32 2.14 10.10
CA ALA A 76 7.94 1.99 9.69
C ALA A 76 7.05 3.14 10.24
N ASP A 77 7.19 3.46 11.53
CA ASP A 77 6.42 4.52 12.18
C ASP A 77 6.76 5.91 11.63
N GLU A 78 8.03 6.20 11.40
CA GLU A 78 8.46 7.46 10.78
C GLU A 78 7.95 7.59 9.35
N SER A 79 7.96 6.50 8.58
CA SER A 79 7.42 6.48 7.21
C SER A 79 5.90 6.71 7.21
N ALA A 80 5.18 6.07 8.12
CA ALA A 80 3.74 6.25 8.31
C ALA A 80 3.40 7.68 8.76
N HIS A 81 4.16 8.24 9.70
CA HIS A 81 3.96 9.61 10.16
C HIS A 81 4.18 10.63 9.02
N ARG A 82 5.23 10.44 8.22
CA ARG A 82 5.53 11.30 7.07
C ARG A 82 4.42 11.28 6.03
N ILE A 83 3.87 10.10 5.69
CA ILE A 83 2.80 10.02 4.71
C ILE A 83 1.49 10.61 5.26
N ASN A 84 1.19 10.38 6.54
CA ASN A 84 -0.02 10.93 7.17
C ASN A 84 0.00 12.46 7.16
N LYS A 85 1.14 13.08 7.50
CA LYS A 85 1.32 14.53 7.42
C LYS A 85 1.12 15.09 6.00
N LEU A 86 1.50 14.35 4.98
CA LEU A 86 1.22 14.73 3.59
C LEU A 86 -0.26 14.58 3.23
N HIS A 87 -0.94 13.59 3.82
CA HIS A 87 -2.36 13.31 3.59
C HIS A 87 -3.31 14.27 4.34
N GLU A 88 -2.88 14.91 5.44
CA GLU A 88 -3.70 15.85 6.23
C GLU A 88 -4.37 16.97 5.40
N VAL A 89 -3.70 17.39 4.31
CA VAL A 89 -4.16 18.46 3.41
C VAL A 89 -4.91 17.95 2.17
N ILE A 90 -4.98 16.63 1.97
CA ILE A 90 -5.61 16.01 0.80
C ILE A 90 -7.03 15.58 1.18
N LYS A 91 -7.93 16.55 1.20
CA LYS A 91 -9.35 16.37 1.52
C LYS A 91 -10.20 17.46 0.90
N GLY A 92 -11.45 17.16 0.60
CA GLY A 92 -12.39 18.12 0.01
C GLY A 92 -13.64 17.45 -0.56
N GLU A 93 -14.43 18.21 -1.30
CA GLU A 93 -15.58 17.69 -2.03
C GLU A 93 -15.19 17.37 -3.48
N ASP A 94 -15.52 16.17 -3.95
CA ASP A 94 -15.28 15.79 -5.34
C ASP A 94 -16.33 16.41 -6.27
N ILE A 95 -15.88 17.15 -7.28
CA ILE A 95 -16.78 17.85 -8.21
C ILE A 95 -17.66 16.89 -9.05
N VAL A 96 -17.19 15.66 -9.27
CA VAL A 96 -17.85 14.64 -10.09
C VAL A 96 -18.88 13.86 -9.28
N THR A 97 -18.47 13.31 -8.14
CA THR A 97 -19.33 12.47 -7.30
C THR A 97 -20.11 13.22 -6.23
N LYS A 98 -19.77 14.49 -5.96
CA LYS A 98 -20.31 15.32 -4.87
C LYS A 98 -20.11 14.75 -3.46
N LYS A 99 -19.20 13.80 -3.33
CA LYS A 99 -18.85 13.16 -2.05
C LYS A 99 -17.60 13.80 -1.47
N ILE A 100 -17.47 13.73 -0.15
CA ILE A 100 -16.25 14.12 0.54
C ILE A 100 -15.20 13.04 0.35
N TYR A 101 -14.00 13.44 -0.05
CA TYR A 101 -12.80 12.62 -0.01
C TYR A 101 -11.87 13.14 1.10
N ASP A 102 -11.13 12.22 1.71
CA ASP A 102 -10.12 12.51 2.73
C ASP A 102 -9.08 11.40 2.65
N ALA A 103 -7.82 11.76 2.42
CA ALA A 103 -6.73 10.79 2.30
C ALA A 103 -6.35 10.10 3.62
N LEU A 104 -6.95 10.53 4.75
CA LEU A 104 -6.88 9.88 6.06
C LEU A 104 -8.16 9.09 6.40
N ASP A 105 -9.16 9.08 5.53
CA ASP A 105 -10.36 8.26 5.72
C ASP A 105 -10.00 6.77 5.75
N HIS A 106 -10.57 6.06 6.73
CA HIS A 106 -10.20 4.67 7.00
C HIS A 106 -10.59 3.73 5.85
N GLU A 107 -11.75 3.94 5.21
CA GLU A 107 -12.18 3.10 4.08
C GLU A 107 -11.29 3.29 2.86
N GLN A 108 -10.89 4.53 2.57
CA GLN A 108 -9.96 4.84 1.48
C GLN A 108 -8.57 4.25 1.74
N LEU A 109 -8.04 4.36 2.96
CA LEU A 109 -6.77 3.73 3.34
C LEU A 109 -6.84 2.20 3.22
N LEU A 110 -7.93 1.59 3.68
CA LEU A 110 -8.17 0.15 3.57
C LEU A 110 -8.22 -0.30 2.11
N TRP A 111 -8.89 0.46 1.24
CA TRP A 111 -8.91 0.18 -0.21
C TRP A 111 -7.50 0.15 -0.80
N VAL A 112 -6.70 1.19 -0.53
CA VAL A 112 -5.32 1.29 -1.02
C VAL A 112 -4.51 0.09 -0.56
N HIS A 113 -4.60 -0.22 0.72
CA HIS A 113 -3.90 -1.35 1.33
C HIS A 113 -4.32 -2.70 0.74
N ALA A 114 -5.63 -2.94 0.64
CA ALA A 114 -6.17 -4.17 0.06
C ALA A 114 -5.69 -4.36 -1.38
N CYS A 115 -5.72 -3.32 -2.21
CA CYS A 115 -5.22 -3.37 -3.58
C CYS A 115 -3.75 -3.79 -3.66
N LEU A 116 -2.90 -3.33 -2.73
CA LEU A 116 -1.51 -3.77 -2.63
C LEU A 116 -1.43 -5.25 -2.28
N GLN A 117 -2.11 -5.69 -1.21
CA GLN A 117 -2.02 -7.08 -0.75
C GLN A 117 -2.54 -8.09 -1.77
N ILE A 118 -3.68 -7.81 -2.38
CA ILE A 118 -4.27 -8.70 -3.38
C ILE A 118 -3.38 -8.75 -4.62
N SER A 119 -2.73 -7.63 -5.00
CA SER A 119 -1.79 -7.59 -6.11
C SER A 119 -0.49 -8.35 -5.81
N SER A 120 0.03 -8.25 -4.58
CA SER A 120 1.21 -9.00 -4.15
C SER A 120 0.96 -10.50 -4.16
N ILE A 121 -0.17 -10.95 -3.62
CA ILE A 121 -0.58 -12.36 -3.66
C ILE A 121 -0.74 -12.82 -5.11
N TYR A 122 -1.43 -12.05 -5.95
CA TYR A 122 -1.66 -12.40 -7.35
C TYR A 122 -0.36 -12.64 -8.11
N PHE A 123 0.62 -11.74 -7.99
CA PHE A 123 1.90 -11.90 -8.68
C PHE A 123 2.71 -13.05 -8.10
N TYR A 124 2.78 -13.19 -6.77
CA TYR A 124 3.47 -14.31 -6.13
C TYR A 124 2.93 -15.67 -6.62
N GLU A 125 1.60 -15.84 -6.71
CA GLU A 125 1.00 -17.08 -7.19
C GLU A 125 1.26 -17.36 -8.67
N LYS A 126 1.48 -16.31 -9.48
CA LYS A 126 1.78 -16.42 -10.90
C LYS A 126 3.25 -16.75 -11.16
N THR A 127 4.16 -16.34 -10.30
CA THR A 127 5.60 -16.38 -10.58
C THR A 127 6.40 -17.29 -9.66
N VAL A 128 5.89 -17.61 -8.47
CA VAL A 128 6.60 -18.40 -7.45
C VAL A 128 5.87 -19.71 -7.17
N LYS A 129 4.71 -19.65 -6.52
CA LYS A 129 3.86 -20.82 -6.23
C LYS A 129 2.47 -20.40 -5.78
N LYS A 130 1.47 -21.28 -5.96
CA LYS A 130 0.16 -21.10 -5.34
C LYS A 130 0.25 -21.11 -3.81
N LEU A 131 -0.54 -20.26 -3.16
CA LEU A 131 -0.69 -20.19 -1.72
C LEU A 131 -1.97 -20.91 -1.29
N SER A 132 -1.93 -21.54 -0.13
CA SER A 132 -3.13 -21.99 0.56
C SER A 132 -3.97 -20.81 1.07
N GLU A 133 -5.25 -21.02 1.34
CA GLU A 133 -6.11 -19.97 1.91
C GLU A 133 -5.59 -19.44 3.26
N SER A 134 -5.01 -20.31 4.09
CA SER A 134 -4.40 -19.90 5.35
C SER A 134 -3.15 -19.03 5.14
N GLU A 135 -2.31 -19.35 4.16
CA GLU A 135 -1.17 -18.52 3.76
C GLU A 135 -1.62 -17.14 3.27
N LYS A 136 -2.66 -17.06 2.42
CA LYS A 136 -3.23 -15.80 1.93
C LYS A 136 -3.77 -14.94 3.07
N ILE A 137 -4.57 -15.52 3.96
CA ILE A 137 -5.13 -14.84 5.13
C ILE A 137 -3.99 -14.32 6.04
N ASN A 138 -2.94 -15.11 6.24
CA ASN A 138 -1.80 -14.73 7.07
C ASN A 138 -0.93 -13.62 6.46
N THR A 139 -1.00 -13.40 5.14
CA THR A 139 -0.40 -12.22 4.49
C THR A 139 -1.13 -10.94 4.92
N ILE A 140 -2.42 -11.00 5.22
CA ILE A 140 -3.28 -9.82 5.46
C ILE A 140 -3.56 -9.57 6.96
N LYS A 141 -3.51 -10.61 7.80
CA LYS A 141 -3.94 -10.61 9.22
C LYS A 141 -3.20 -9.67 10.19
N LYS A 142 -2.17 -8.94 9.75
CA LYS A 142 -1.35 -8.06 10.62
C LYS A 142 -1.24 -6.62 10.12
N THR A 143 -1.99 -6.27 9.09
CA THR A 143 -1.91 -4.96 8.44
C THR A 143 -3.09 -4.03 8.67
N CYS A 144 -4.09 -4.48 9.42
CA CYS A 144 -5.25 -3.68 9.80
C CYS A 144 -5.22 -3.42 11.30
#